data_AF-A0A972B319-F1
#
_entry.id   AF-A0A972B319-F1
#
_cell.length_a   1.000
_cell.length_b   1.000
_cell.length_c   1.000
_cell.angle_alpha   90.00
_cell.angle_beta   90.00
_cell.angle_gamma   90.00
#
_symmetry.space_group_name_H-M   'P 1'
#
loop_
_entity.id
_entity.type
_entity.pdbx_description
1 polymer ?
#
loop_
_entity_poly.entity_id
_entity_poly.type
_entity_poly.pdbx_seq_one_letter_code
_entity_poly.pdbx_strand_id
1 'polypeptide(L)'
;MGKHESIPYNPEIAKCFFLAGLIEAWGRGIERIIEACKQDDYPTPEWKVEPNGVWVVFDFEPAGDSENMGNAERLRSIVNDYERLTPNEKLIIDHLLSKQTITRNKP
;
A
#
# COMPACT_ATOMS: atom_id res chain seq x y z
N MET A 1 8.35 23.23 -3.12
CA MET A 1 7.82 22.94 -4.47
C MET A 1 6.87 24.07 -4.84
N GLY A 2 6.97 24.60 -6.06
CA GLY A 2 6.02 25.61 -6.53
C GLY A 2 4.62 25.00 -6.67
N LYS A 3 3.59 25.85 -6.74
CA LYS A 3 2.21 25.42 -7.00
C LYS A 3 2.18 24.67 -8.34
N HIS A 4 1.99 23.35 -8.29
CA HIS A 4 1.77 22.55 -9.49
C HIS A 4 0.27 22.56 -9.78
N GLU A 5 -0.12 23.18 -10.91
CA GLU A 5 -1.52 23.17 -11.32
C GLU A 5 -1.87 21.78 -11.86
N SER A 6 -2.62 20.99 -11.09
CA SER A 6 -3.23 19.76 -11.59
C SER A 6 -4.39 20.12 -12.50
N ILE A 7 -4.20 19.89 -13.80
CA ILE A 7 -5.23 20.12 -14.82
C ILE A 7 -5.83 18.76 -15.20
N PRO A 8 -7.13 18.51 -14.95
CA PRO A 8 -7.75 17.25 -15.32
C PRO A 8 -7.81 17.12 -16.84
N TYR A 9 -7.38 15.97 -17.37
CA TYR A 9 -7.41 15.72 -18.82
C TYR A 9 -8.82 15.72 -19.40
N ASN A 10 -9.79 15.19 -18.64
CA ASN A 10 -11.21 15.28 -18.93
C ASN A 10 -11.96 15.87 -17.73
N PRO A 11 -12.28 17.18 -17.72
CA PRO A 11 -12.90 17.87 -16.60
C PRO A 11 -14.25 17.28 -16.14
N GLU A 12 -15.05 16.75 -17.07
CA GLU A 12 -16.39 16.20 -16.73
C GLU A 12 -16.29 14.86 -16.00
N ILE A 13 -15.42 13.97 -16.48
CA ILE A 13 -15.13 12.70 -15.78
C ILE A 13 -14.58 13.01 -14.39
N ALA A 14 -13.56 13.86 -14.34
CA ALA A 14 -12.96 14.36 -13.11
C ALA A 14 -14.00 14.90 -12.10
N LYS A 15 -14.92 15.75 -12.56
CA LYS A 15 -15.98 16.32 -11.74
C LYS A 15 -16.96 15.26 -11.22
N CYS A 16 -17.32 14.27 -12.03
CA CYS A 16 -18.18 13.16 -11.62
C CYS A 16 -17.55 12.38 -10.44
N PHE A 17 -16.26 12.04 -10.55
CA PHE A 17 -15.54 11.32 -9.50
C PHE A 17 -15.36 12.16 -8.23
N PHE A 18 -15.14 13.47 -8.37
CA PHE A 18 -15.08 14.38 -7.23
C PHE A 18 -16.42 14.48 -6.49
N LEU A 19 -17.53 14.68 -7.23
CA LEU A 19 -18.87 14.73 -6.64
C LEU A 19 -19.30 13.41 -6.01
N ALA A 20 -18.84 12.28 -6.55
CA ALA A 20 -19.02 10.95 -5.97
C ALA A 20 -18.12 10.67 -4.75
N GLY A 21 -17.19 11.58 -4.41
CA GLY A 21 -16.24 11.39 -3.31
C GLY A 21 -15.15 10.35 -3.57
N LEU A 22 -14.96 9.95 -4.83
CA LEU A 22 -13.98 8.93 -5.22
C LEU A 22 -12.56 9.50 -5.36
N ILE A 23 -12.44 10.79 -5.61
CA ILE A 23 -11.17 11.51 -5.70
C ILE A 23 -11.26 12.84 -4.95
N GLU A 24 -10.11 13.37 -4.53
CA GLU A 24 -10.01 14.65 -3.86
C GLU A 24 -9.91 15.85 -4.83
N ALA A 25 -9.89 17.06 -4.28
CA ALA A 25 -9.69 18.27 -5.08
C ALA A 25 -8.28 18.33 -5.70
N TRP A 26 -8.20 18.94 -6.88
CA TRP A 26 -6.99 19.02 -7.71
C TRP A 26 -5.79 19.62 -6.98
N GLY A 27 -4.60 19.13 -7.29
CA GLY A 27 -3.34 19.74 -6.86
C GLY A 27 -2.77 19.21 -5.56
N ARG A 28 -3.48 18.35 -4.82
CA ARG A 28 -3.02 17.89 -3.49
C ARG A 28 -2.57 16.43 -3.43
N GLY A 29 -2.96 15.59 -4.38
CA GLY A 29 -2.68 14.15 -4.31
C GLY A 29 -1.20 13.81 -4.22
N ILE A 30 -0.36 14.44 -5.05
CA ILE A 30 1.09 14.21 -5.06
C ILE A 30 1.70 14.59 -3.70
N GLU A 31 1.34 15.75 -3.16
CA GLU A 31 1.84 16.22 -1.86
C GLU A 31 1.41 15.31 -0.73
N ARG A 32 0.16 14.82 -0.75
CA ARG A 32 -0.35 13.90 0.27
C ARG A 32 0.36 12.55 0.23
N ILE A 33 0.65 12.02 -0.95
CA ILE A 33 1.43 10.78 -1.09
C ILE A 33 2.83 10.98 -0.49
N ILE A 34 3.50 12.07 -0.85
CA ILE A 34 4.84 12.38 -0.33
C ILE A 34 4.83 12.56 1.19
N GLU A 35 3.84 13.28 1.71
CA GLU A 35 3.69 13.53 3.14
C GLU A 35 3.42 12.24 3.92
N ALA A 36 2.56 11.35 3.40
CA ALA A 36 2.30 10.05 4.01
C ALA A 36 3.58 9.20 4.08
N CYS A 37 4.34 9.10 2.99
CA CYS A 37 5.62 8.38 3.00
C CYS A 37 6.58 8.94 4.07
N LYS A 38 6.68 10.27 4.18
CA LYS A 38 7.55 10.90 5.19
C LYS A 38 7.09 10.66 6.63
N GLN A 39 5.78 10.68 6.87
CA GLN A 39 5.21 10.46 8.20
C GLN A 39 5.47 9.05 8.71
N ASP A 40 5.50 8.08 7.80
CA ASP A 40 5.71 6.67 8.10
C ASP A 40 7.16 6.19 7.89
N ASP A 41 8.11 7.11 7.69
CA ASP A 41 9.55 6.83 7.46
C ASP A 41 9.84 5.93 6.24
N TYR A 42 9.02 6.05 5.19
CA TYR A 42 9.24 5.38 3.90
C TYR A 42 9.96 6.30 2.89
N PRO A 43 10.72 5.72 1.93
CA PRO A 43 11.21 6.45 0.78
C PRO A 43 10.07 7.17 0.03
N THR A 44 10.31 8.41 -0.38
CA THR A 44 9.36 9.12 -1.25
C THR A 44 9.29 8.44 -2.62
N PRO A 45 8.12 8.35 -3.26
CA PRO A 45 8.00 7.65 -4.54
C PRO A 45 8.70 8.40 -5.68
N GLU A 46 9.20 7.64 -6.65
CA GLU A 46 9.70 8.17 -7.91
C GLU A 46 8.57 8.37 -8.92
N TRP A 47 8.65 9.46 -9.68
CA TRP A 47 7.70 9.77 -10.75
C TRP A 47 8.39 9.65 -12.11
N LYS A 48 7.84 8.83 -13.02
CA LYS A 48 8.36 8.72 -14.40
C LYS A 48 7.25 9.08 -15.38
N VAL A 49 7.48 10.12 -16.16
CA VAL A 49 6.51 10.59 -17.17
C VAL A 49 6.88 9.97 -18.51
N GLU A 50 5.94 9.23 -19.09
CA GLU A 50 6.04 8.62 -20.40
C GLU A 50 4.99 9.23 -21.35
N PRO A 51 5.15 9.15 -22.69
CA PRO A 51 4.18 9.73 -23.63
C PRO A 51 2.74 9.23 -23.44
N ASN A 52 2.56 8.03 -22.86
CA ASN A 52 1.28 7.37 -22.66
C ASN A 52 0.80 7.37 -21.20
N GLY A 53 1.52 8.02 -20.27
CA GLY A 53 1.09 8.04 -18.87
C GLY A 53 2.16 8.43 -17.87
N VAL A 54 1.88 8.15 -16.60
CA VAL A 54 2.78 8.39 -15.47
C VAL A 54 2.94 7.10 -14.69
N TRP A 55 4.17 6.81 -14.31
CA TRP A 55 4.51 5.80 -13.32
C TRP A 55 4.76 6.46 -11.98
N VAL A 56 4.24 5.82 -10.94
CA VAL A 56 4.53 6.15 -9.54
C VAL A 56 5.15 4.90 -8.93
N VAL A 57 6.45 4.97 -8.64
CA VAL A 57 7.22 3.82 -8.15
C VAL A 57 7.47 4.00 -6.66
N PHE A 58 6.99 3.03 -5.89
CA PHE A 58 7.24 2.95 -4.45
C PHE A 58 8.29 1.88 -4.22
N ASP A 59 9.44 2.29 -3.70
CA ASP A 59 10.48 1.36 -3.29
C ASP A 59 10.16 0.86 -1.89
N PHE A 60 10.06 -0.45 -1.78
CA PHE A 60 9.99 -1.14 -0.51
C PHE A 60 11.34 -1.79 -0.29
N GLU A 61 11.90 -1.66 0.91
CA GLU A 61 12.99 -2.53 1.27
C GLU A 61 12.50 -3.97 1.11
N PRO A 62 13.18 -4.81 0.30
CA PRO A 62 12.86 -6.23 0.28
C PRO A 62 12.99 -6.69 1.73
N ALA A 63 11.96 -7.33 2.27
CA ALA A 63 11.97 -7.84 3.62
C ALA A 63 13.27 -8.64 3.82
N GLY A 64 14.27 -8.00 4.46
CA GLY A 64 15.66 -8.46 4.45
C GLY A 64 15.70 -9.91 4.85
N ASP A 65 16.42 -10.73 4.07
CA ASP A 65 16.50 -12.20 4.15
C ASP A 65 15.61 -12.77 5.23
N SER A 66 14.33 -12.82 4.91
CA SER A 66 13.28 -13.19 5.84
C SER A 66 13.37 -14.68 6.24
N GLU A 67 14.45 -15.38 5.90
CA GLU A 67 14.76 -16.71 6.40
C GLU A 67 14.90 -16.77 7.93
N ASN A 68 15.24 -15.66 8.60
CA ASN A 68 15.40 -15.62 10.07
C ASN A 68 14.38 -14.75 10.83
N MET A 69 13.42 -14.13 10.14
CA MET A 69 12.39 -13.32 10.79
C MET A 69 11.25 -14.23 11.28
N GLY A 70 11.13 -14.37 12.60
CA GLY A 70 10.14 -15.25 13.23
C GLY A 70 8.72 -15.00 12.73
N ASN A 71 7.94 -16.07 12.57
CA ASN A 71 6.62 -16.05 11.94
C ASN A 71 5.66 -14.98 12.49
N ALA A 72 5.80 -14.58 13.76
CA ALA A 72 4.99 -13.53 14.38
C ALA A 72 5.22 -12.13 13.78
N GLU A 73 6.44 -11.85 13.28
CA GLU A 73 6.81 -10.52 12.79
C GLU A 73 6.42 -10.32 11.32
N ARG A 74 6.51 -11.38 10.49
CA ARG A 74 5.95 -11.41 9.13
C ARG A 74 4.44 -11.18 9.10
N LEU A 75 3.75 -11.56 10.17
CA LEU A 75 2.31 -11.42 10.27
C LEU A 75 1.91 -10.09 10.88
N ARG A 76 2.80 -9.17 11.26
CA ARG A 76 2.39 -7.94 11.97
C ARG A 76 1.26 -7.16 11.28
N SER A 77 1.21 -7.14 9.95
CA SER A 77 0.10 -6.54 9.18
C SER A 77 -1.22 -7.32 9.34
N ILE A 78 -1.16 -8.64 9.48
CA ILE A 78 -2.28 -9.53 9.82
C ILE A 78 -2.59 -9.50 11.32
N VAL A 79 -1.60 -9.28 12.19
CA VAL A 79 -1.73 -9.26 13.67
C VAL A 79 -2.57 -8.07 14.14
N ASN A 80 -2.54 -6.94 13.42
CA ASN A 80 -3.48 -5.85 13.66
C ASN A 80 -4.94 -6.28 13.45
N ASP A 81 -5.20 -7.25 12.56
CA ASP A 81 -6.51 -7.88 12.41
C ASP A 81 -6.69 -9.12 13.30
N TYR A 82 -5.61 -9.73 13.81
CA TYR A 82 -5.68 -10.92 14.67
C TYR A 82 -6.50 -10.66 15.93
N GLU A 83 -6.37 -9.48 16.54
CA GLU A 83 -7.21 -9.13 17.70
C GLU A 83 -8.69 -8.97 17.38
N ARG A 84 -9.05 -8.82 16.10
CA ARG A 84 -10.43 -8.74 15.61
C ARG A 84 -11.00 -10.10 15.22
N LEU A 85 -10.19 -11.17 15.25
CA LEU A 85 -10.60 -12.52 14.88
C LEU A 85 -11.34 -13.23 16.01
N THR A 86 -12.26 -14.12 15.63
CA THR A 86 -12.90 -15.05 16.55
C THR A 86 -11.90 -16.08 17.09
N PRO A 87 -12.17 -16.72 18.25
CA PRO A 87 -11.30 -17.75 18.81
C PRO A 87 -10.97 -18.90 17.83
N ASN A 88 -11.92 -19.28 16.98
CA ASN A 88 -11.72 -20.36 16.00
C ASN A 88 -10.80 -19.94 14.84
N GLU A 89 -10.92 -18.70 14.36
CA GLU A 89 -10.05 -18.17 13.32
C GLU A 89 -8.60 -18.03 13.81
N LYS A 90 -8.42 -17.62 15.07
CA LYS A 90 -7.11 -17.60 15.74
C LYS A 90 -6.47 -18.99 15.75
N LEU A 91 -7.22 -20.03 16.13
CA LEU A 91 -6.76 -21.42 16.12
C LEU A 91 -6.39 -21.93 14.72
N ILE A 92 -7.15 -21.54 13.69
CA ILE A 92 -6.85 -21.90 12.29
C ILE A 92 -5.55 -21.24 11.84
N ILE A 93 -5.38 -19.95 12.11
CA ILE A 93 -4.16 -19.20 11.81
C ILE A 93 -2.98 -19.88 12.50
N ASP A 94 -3.05 -20.14 13.80
CA ASP A 94 -1.99 -20.80 14.56
C ASP A 94 -1.64 -22.18 13.98
N HIS A 95 -2.65 -22.95 13.55
CA HIS A 95 -2.44 -24.25 12.92
C HIS A 95 -1.74 -24.14 11.56
N LEU A 96 -2.15 -23.20 10.71
CA LEU A 96 -1.55 -22.95 9.40
C LEU A 96 -0.09 -22.50 9.55
N LEU A 97 0.19 -21.64 10.53
CA LEU A 97 1.55 -21.17 10.83
C LEU A 97 2.46 -22.28 11.38
N SER A 98 1.89 -23.21 12.15
CA SER A 98 2.61 -24.38 12.66
C SER A 98 3.01 -25.36 11.55
N LYS A 99 2.32 -25.33 10.40
CA LYS A 99 2.52 -26.23 9.27
C LYS A 99 2.94 -25.43 8.03
N GLN A 100 4.23 -25.11 7.96
CA GLN A 100 4.89 -24.33 6.89
C GLN A 100 4.79 -24.93 5.46
N THR A 101 4.07 -26.04 5.28
CA THR A 101 3.88 -26.71 3.97
C THR A 101 2.57 -26.35 3.28
N ILE A 102 1.66 -25.62 3.93
CA ILE A 102 0.31 -25.36 3.40
C ILE A 102 0.26 -24.11 2.49
N THR A 103 1.25 -23.22 2.55
CA THR A 103 1.23 -21.91 1.87
C THR A 103 2.26 -21.73 0.75
N ARG A 104 2.88 -22.81 0.25
CA ARG A 104 3.75 -22.69 -0.94
C ARG A 104 3.42 -23.74 -1.98
N ASN A 105 2.65 -23.35 -3.01
CA ASN A 105 2.86 -23.94 -4.33
C ASN A 105 4.31 -23.61 -4.71
N LYS A 106 5.16 -24.63 -4.71
CA LYS A 106 6.53 -24.54 -5.20
C LYS A 106 6.45 -24.34 -6.73
N PRO A 107 7.23 -23.42 -7.33
CA PRO A 107 7.31 -23.32 -8.79
C PRO A 107 7.82 -24.62 -9.41
#